data_AF-A0A3D5RXP8-F1
#
_entry.id   AF-A0A3D5RXP8-F1
#
_cell.length_a   1.000
_cell.length_b   1.000
_cell.length_c   1.000
_cell.angle_alpha   90.00
_cell.angle_beta   90.00
_cell.angle_gamma   90.00
#
_symmetry.space_group_name_H-M   'P 1'
#
loop_
_entity.id
_entity.type
_entity.pdbx_description
1 polymer ?
#
loop_
_entity_poly.entity_id
_entity_poly.type
_entity_poly.pdbx_seq_one_letter_code
_entity_poly.pdbx_strand_id
1 'polypeptide(L)' 'MRDLITSILLTIFCGNVLLAQTNFDKGYYITESNERVECLIKNLDWLFNPSEILAKPDELSEPILFTVNGIKEFVIYG' A
#
# COMPACT_ATOMS: atom_id res chain seq x y z
N MET A 1 -31.83 6.44 -27.05
CA MET A 1 -31.10 5.16 -26.82
C MET A 1 -29.61 5.33 -27.03
N ARG A 2 -29.15 5.93 -28.15
CA ARG A 2 -27.74 6.26 -28.39
C ARG A 2 -27.12 7.08 -27.25
N ASP A 3 -27.78 8.15 -26.83
CA ASP A 3 -27.26 9.06 -25.78
C ASP A 3 -27.21 8.40 -24.39
N LEU A 4 -28.05 7.38 -24.16
CA LEU A 4 -28.02 6.54 -22.95
C LEU A 4 -26.80 5.61 -22.96
N ILE A 5 -26.48 5.02 -24.12
CA ILE A 5 -25.29 4.17 -24.29
C ILE A 5 -24.03 5.02 -24.12
N THR A 6 -23.99 6.23 -24.68
CA THR A 6 -22.86 7.15 -24.52
C THR A 6 -22.66 7.56 -23.05
N SER A 7 -23.74 7.80 -22.31
CA SER A 7 -23.69 8.15 -20.87
C SER A 7 -23.22 6.99 -19.99
N ILE A 8 -23.63 5.76 -20.30
CA ILE A 8 -23.17 4.54 -19.60
C ILE A 8 -21.67 4.30 -19.82
N LEU A 9 -21.19 4.46 -21.06
CA LEU A 9 -19.77 4.29 -21.40
C LEU A 9 -18.86 5.32 -20.69
N LEU A 10 -19.33 6.56 -20.52
CA LEU A 10 -18.58 7.62 -19.83
C LEU A 10 -18.42 7.34 -18.32
N THR A 11 -19.46 6.77 -17.69
CA THR A 11 -19.45 6.45 -16.26
C THR A 11 -18.49 5.31 -15.92
N ILE A 12 -18.38 4.31 -16.80
CA ILE A 12 -17.45 3.17 -16.62
C ILE A 12 -15.98 3.63 -16.72
N PHE A 13 -15.68 4.63 -17.55
CA PHE A 13 -14.32 5.13 -17.74
C PHE A 13 -13.81 5.95 -16.54
N CYS A 14 -14.66 6.74 -15.89
CA CYS A 14 -14.31 7.56 -14.73
C CYS A 14 -14.18 6.77 -13.40
N GLY A 15 -14.75 5.56 -13.30
CA GLY A 15 -14.73 4.76 -12.07
C GLY A 15 -13.34 4.29 -11.62
N ASN A 16 -12.37 4.27 -12.54
CA ASN A 16 -11.03 3.73 -12.26
C ASN A 16 -10.05 4.77 -11.69
N VAL A 17 -10.42 6.05 -11.64
CA VAL A 17 -9.52 7.15 -11.22
C VAL A 17 -9.62 7.46 -9.71
N LEU A 18 -10.60 6.88 -9.01
CA LEU A 18 -10.89 7.18 -7.60
C LEU A 18 -10.26 6.21 -6.59
N LEU A 19 -9.69 5.10 -7.06
CA LEU A 19 -8.84 4.27 -6.21
C LEU A 19 -7.50 4.97 -6.17
N ALA A 20 -7.28 5.78 -5.13
CA ALA A 20 -5.97 6.27 -4.74
C ALA A 20 -5.02 5.07 -4.74
N GLN A 21 -4.26 4.90 -5.83
CA GLN A 21 -3.25 3.86 -5.97
C GLN A 21 -2.16 4.18 -4.95
N THR A 22 -2.40 3.72 -3.74
CA THR A 22 -1.42 3.69 -2.69
C THR A 22 -0.60 2.45 -3.02
N ASN A 23 0.60 2.67 -3.56
CA ASN A 23 1.53 1.59 -3.91
C ASN A 23 2.00 0.91 -2.62
N PHE A 24 1.16 0.00 -2.13
CA PHE A 24 1.47 -0.92 -1.07
C PHE A 24 1.97 -2.19 -1.73
N ASP A 25 3.26 -2.43 -1.60
CA ASP A 25 3.90 -3.61 -2.15
C ASP A 25 3.98 -4.70 -1.08
N LYS A 26 3.90 -5.95 -1.51
CA LYS A 26 4.08 -7.08 -0.58
C LYS A 26 5.50 -7.04 -0.03
N GLY A 27 5.63 -7.33 1.25
CA GLY A 27 6.90 -7.35 1.94
C GLY A 27 6.78 -7.94 3.33
N TYR A 28 7.81 -7.76 4.13
CA TYR A 28 7.80 -8.15 5.52
C TYR A 28 8.57 -7.17 6.39
N TYR A 29 8.28 -7.19 7.68
CA TYR A 29 9.14 -6.60 8.70
C TYR A 29 9.47 -7.64 9.77
N ILE A 30 10.57 -7.42 10.49
CA ILE A 30 10.93 -8.22 11.66
C ILE A 30 10.69 -7.39 12.93
N THR A 31 9.95 -7.96 13.87
CA THR A 31 9.68 -7.36 15.17
C THR A 31 10.91 -7.43 16.08
N GLU A 32 10.89 -6.67 17.18
CA GLU A 32 11.93 -6.76 18.22
C GLU A 32 12.08 -8.18 18.81
N SER A 33 11.02 -8.98 18.76
CA SER A 33 11.01 -10.39 19.20
C SER A 33 11.58 -11.37 18.17
N ASN A 34 12.18 -10.90 17.07
CA ASN A 34 12.65 -11.69 15.92
C ASN A 34 11.53 -12.46 15.19
N GLU A 35 10.29 -11.97 15.27
CA GLU A 35 9.18 -12.52 14.49
C GLU A 35 9.11 -11.83 13.13
N ARG A 36 9.02 -12.61 12.05
CA ARG A 36 8.84 -12.11 10.69
C ARG A 36 7.35 -12.02 10.38
N VAL A 37 6.88 -10.82 10.04
CA VAL A 37 5.46 -10.55 9.75
C VAL A 37 5.32 -10.14 8.29
N GLU A 38 4.59 -10.96 7.51
CA GLU A 38 4.20 -10.64 6.14
C GLU A 38 3.14 -9.55 6.14
N CYS A 39 3.30 -8.55 5.27
CA CYS A 39 2.40 -7.41 5.19
C CYS A 39 2.51 -6.71 3.83
N LEU A 40 1.74 -5.64 3.68
CA LEU A 40 1.84 -4.70 2.58
C LEU A 40 2.50 -3.42 3.10
N ILE A 41 3.62 -3.03 2.50
CA ILE A 41 4.42 -1.87 2.91
C ILE A 41 4.26 -0.78 1.85
N LYS A 42 3.98 0.45 2.27
CA LYS A 42 3.86 1.58 1.36
C LYS A 42 5.22 1.92 0.78
N ASN A 43 5.41 1.68 -0.51
CA ASN A 43 6.62 2.03 -1.21
C ASN A 43 6.58 3.52 -1.58
N LEU A 44 7.50 4.30 -1.00
CA LEU A 44 7.61 5.75 -1.24
C LEU A 44 8.85 6.09 -2.08
N ASP A 45 9.45 5.11 -2.77
CA ASP A 45 10.66 5.28 -3.58
C ASP A 45 11.79 5.98 -2.79
N TRP A 46 12.08 5.45 -1.60
CA TRP A 46 13.03 6.09 -0.69
C TRP A 46 14.44 6.16 -1.29
N LEU A 47 14.99 7.39 -1.34
CA LEU A 47 16.41 7.62 -1.69
C LEU A 47 17.37 7.29 -0.53
N PHE A 48 16.88 7.38 0.70
CA PHE A 48 17.62 7.15 1.94
C PHE A 48 16.81 6.26 2.88
N ASN A 49 17.45 5.66 3.88
CA ASN A 49 16.75 4.85 4.89
C ASN A 49 15.66 5.71 5.58
N PRO A 50 14.39 5.27 5.55
CA PRO A 50 13.32 6.02 6.19
C PRO A 50 13.41 5.95 7.71
N SER A 51 12.85 6.95 8.41
CA SER A 51 12.67 6.92 9.86
C SER A 51 11.38 6.20 10.28
N GLU A 52 10.46 6.03 9.34
CA GLU A 52 9.16 5.42 9.55
C GLU A 52 8.66 4.75 8.26
N ILE A 53 7.91 3.67 8.42
CA ILE A 53 7.23 2.98 7.34
C ILE A 53 5.75 2.86 7.65
N LEU A 54 4.93 2.87 6.60
CA LEU A 54 3.51 2.54 6.71
C LEU A 54 3.33 1.10 6.23
N ALA A 55 2.73 0.26 7.07
CA ALA A 55 2.42 -1.12 6.73
C ALA A 55 0.98 -1.48 7.12
N LYS A 56 0.34 -2.32 6.32
CA LYS A 56 -0.99 -2.90 6.61
C LYS A 56 -0.95 -4.43 6.43
N PRO A 57 -1.67 -5.21 7.24
CA PRO A 57 -1.66 -6.67 7.13
C PRO A 57 -2.32 -7.19 5.85
N ASP A 58 -3.32 -6.47 5.34
CA ASP A 58 -4.02 -6.80 4.09
C ASP A 58 -4.59 -5.54 3.43
N GLU A 59 -5.21 -5.70 2.25
CA GLU A 59 -5.71 -4.57 1.46
C GLU A 59 -6.83 -3.78 2.11
N LEU A 60 -7.62 -4.42 2.98
CA LEU A 60 -8.82 -3.86 3.61
C LEU A 60 -8.50 -3.18 4.95
N SER A 61 -7.33 -3.45 5.50
CA SER A 61 -6.89 -2.92 6.78
C SER A 61 -6.36 -1.50 6.66
N GLU A 62 -6.60 -0.70 7.69
CA GLU A 62 -6.01 0.63 7.81
C GLU A 62 -4.48 0.54 7.97
N PRO A 63 -3.70 1.45 7.34
CA PRO A 63 -2.24 1.49 7.51
C PRO A 63 -1.83 1.82 8.95
N ILE A 64 -0.83 1.10 9.44
CA ILE A 64 -0.18 1.32 10.73
C ILE A 64 1.18 1.96 10.48
N LEU A 65 1.48 3.04 11.20
CA LEU A 65 2.78 3.70 11.16
C LEU A 65 3.75 3.01 12.12
N PHE A 66 4.83 2.45 11.59
CA PHE A 66 5.93 1.89 12.36
C PHE A 66 7.12 2.82 12.28
N THR A 67 7.68 3.18 13.42
CA THR A 67 9.00 3.84 13.46
C THR A 67 10.08 2.77 13.33
N VAL A 68 11.22 3.10 12.73
CA VAL A 68 12.35 2.14 12.61
C VAL A 68 12.93 1.69 13.95
N ASN A 69 12.60 2.35 15.06
CA ASN A 69 12.97 1.90 16.40
C ASN A 69 12.09 0.75 16.91
N GLY A 70 10.94 0.49 16.26
CA GLY A 70 10.00 -0.56 16.64
C GLY A 70 10.10 -1.83 15.79
N ILE A 71 10.99 -1.85 14.81
CA ILE A 71 11.22 -2.98 13.90
C ILE A 71 12.72 -3.12 13.65
N LYS A 72 13.22 -4.35 13.55
CA LYS A 72 14.64 -4.62 13.31
C LYS A 72 15.05 -4.47 11.86
N GLU A 73 14.14 -4.86 10.96
CA GLU A 73 14.32 -4.73 9.52
C GLU A 73 12.97 -4.72 8.81
N PHE A 74 12.98 -4.25 7.56
CA PHE A 74 11.88 -4.41 6.64
C PHE A 74 12.40 -4.60 5.21
N VAL A 75 11.63 -5.31 4.39
CA VAL A 75 11.95 -5.57 2.99
C VAL A 75 10.67 -5.52 2.17
N ILE A 76 10.75 -4.89 0.99
CA ILE A 76 9.73 -4.95 -0.04
C ILE A 76 10.15 -5.99 -1.08
N TYR A 77 9.22 -6.85 -1.51
CA TYR A 77 9.46 -7.77 -2.61
C TYR A 77 9.46 -7.00 -3.94
N GLY A 78 10.57 -7.10 -4.68
CA GLY A 78 10.71 -6.54 -6.03
C GLY A 78 10.28 -7.50 -7.13
#